data_AF-A0A8S3F1H8-F1
#
_entry.id   AF-A0A8S3F1H8-F1
#
_cell.length_a   1.000
_cell.length_b   1.000
_cell.length_c   1.000
_cell.angle_alpha   90.00
_cell.angle_beta   90.00
_cell.angle_gamma   90.00
#
_symmetry.space_group_name_H-M   'P 1'
#
loop_
_entity.id
_entity.type
_entity.pdbx_description
1 polymer ?
#
loop_
_entity_poly.entity_id
_entity_poly.type
_entity_poly.pdbx_seq_one_letter_code
_entity_poly.pdbx_strand_id
1 'polypeptide(L)'
;SVGSENNTFNTPGIEEHAHFLKEVLDARRIRSAISDAFESAMTPTQTPAKRKRLLHFVVVGGGPTGVEFAAELADLVREDLQIYFPRLVANDVKIALIEALDHILSMRDKQISDYTERHFHRENIDVLMNTFVKEVKQHEVVVQLKGSDELKSIPCSVVVWATGIKPRALTNKLREIIGFDIQSNRMGLTYRSIFTLLFEEADTERRGTLDLQQFRALVERKITEFPQLEIISKSIEKAFEEADKDKSGTLTLA
;
A
#
# COMPACT_ATOMS: atom_id res chain seq x y z
N SER A 1 -15.21 9.81 1.51
CA SER A 1 -13.93 9.27 2.04
C SER A 1 -12.80 9.75 1.14
N VAL A 2 -11.73 10.34 1.69
CA VAL A 2 -10.62 10.92 0.88
C VAL A 2 -9.45 9.97 0.65
N GLY A 3 -9.48 8.78 1.26
CA GLY A 3 -8.44 7.76 1.12
C GLY A 3 -7.07 8.18 1.65
N SER A 4 -6.02 7.57 1.09
CA SER A 4 -4.61 7.80 1.42
C SER A 4 -3.84 8.32 0.20
N GLU A 5 -2.58 8.69 0.39
CA GLU A 5 -1.63 8.98 -0.69
C GLU A 5 -0.39 8.09 -0.57
N ASN A 6 0.47 8.10 -1.59
CA ASN A 6 1.69 7.30 -1.62
C ASN A 6 2.70 7.79 -0.59
N ASN A 7 3.46 6.88 -0.02
CA ASN A 7 4.53 7.20 0.92
C ASN A 7 5.90 6.80 0.34
N THR A 8 6.77 7.80 0.21
CA THR A 8 8.15 7.64 -0.27
C THR A 8 9.13 7.34 0.87
N PHE A 9 8.68 7.46 2.12
CA PHE A 9 9.52 7.37 3.32
C PHE A 9 10.71 8.35 3.32
N ASN A 10 10.57 9.47 2.60
CA ASN A 10 11.65 10.44 2.34
C ASN A 10 12.87 9.84 1.64
N THR A 11 12.69 8.73 0.91
CA THR A 11 13.74 8.11 0.10
C THR A 11 13.99 9.02 -1.12
N PRO A 12 15.22 9.51 -1.33
CA PRO A 12 15.52 10.44 -2.42
C PRO A 12 15.23 9.85 -3.80
N GLY A 13 14.72 10.71 -4.70
CA GLY A 13 14.54 10.41 -6.12
C GLY A 13 13.30 9.60 -6.48
N ILE A 14 12.49 9.14 -5.51
CA ILE A 14 11.26 8.40 -5.80
C ILE A 14 10.27 9.27 -6.57
N GLU A 15 10.04 10.51 -6.15
CA GLU A 15 9.03 11.37 -6.79
C GLU A 15 9.44 11.77 -8.21
N GLU A 16 10.74 11.82 -8.49
CA GLU A 16 11.32 12.24 -9.76
C GLU A 16 11.50 11.08 -10.76
N HIS A 17 11.79 9.87 -10.26
CA HIS A 17 12.29 8.77 -11.09
C HIS A 17 11.50 7.46 -10.96
N ALA A 18 10.56 7.36 -10.01
CA ALA A 18 9.69 6.19 -9.90
C ALA A 18 8.26 6.51 -10.36
N HIS A 19 7.55 5.47 -10.78
CA HIS A 19 6.13 5.50 -11.05
C HIS A 19 5.38 4.92 -9.86
N PHE A 20 4.42 5.67 -9.32
CA PHE A 20 3.46 5.08 -8.39
C PHE A 20 2.47 4.18 -9.11
N LEU A 21 1.72 3.37 -8.37
CA LEU A 21 0.60 2.58 -8.91
C LEU A 21 -0.62 2.76 -7.99
N LYS A 22 -1.23 3.95 -8.04
CA LYS A 22 -2.38 4.30 -7.19
C LYS A 22 -3.62 4.68 -7.98
N GLU A 23 -3.43 5.47 -9.02
CA GLU A 23 -4.50 6.03 -9.85
C GLU A 23 -4.43 5.50 -11.28
N VAL A 24 -5.53 5.61 -12.04
CA VAL A 24 -5.58 5.15 -13.44
C VAL A 24 -4.54 5.84 -14.32
N LEU A 25 -4.25 7.12 -14.05
CA LEU A 25 -3.23 7.86 -14.78
C LEU A 25 -1.82 7.31 -14.53
N ASP A 26 -1.58 6.73 -13.36
CA ASP A 26 -0.29 6.12 -13.05
C ASP A 26 -0.07 4.87 -13.91
N ALA A 27 -1.09 4.00 -14.00
CA ALA A 27 -1.04 2.80 -14.85
C ALA A 27 -0.78 3.16 -16.33
N ARG A 28 -1.40 4.25 -16.83
CA ARG A 28 -1.14 4.74 -18.20
C ARG A 28 0.31 5.19 -18.38
N ARG A 29 0.88 5.91 -17.42
CA ARG A 29 2.28 6.36 -17.46
C ARG A 29 3.25 5.18 -17.44
N ILE A 30 2.99 4.19 -16.58
CA ILE A 30 3.80 2.97 -16.52
C ILE A 30 3.78 2.24 -17.87
N ARG A 31 2.59 2.06 -18.45
CA ARG A 31 2.46 1.42 -19.77
C ARG A 31 3.26 2.16 -20.85
N SER A 32 3.15 3.49 -20.90
CA SER A 32 3.94 4.30 -21.83
C SER A 32 5.45 4.13 -21.58
N ALA A 33 5.91 4.17 -20.33
CA ALA A 33 7.32 4.00 -20.01
C ALA A 33 7.87 2.61 -20.42
N ILE A 34 7.06 1.55 -20.27
CA ILE A 34 7.41 0.21 -20.76
C ILE A 34 7.52 0.21 -22.29
N SER A 35 6.53 0.75 -23.01
CA SER A 35 6.58 0.87 -24.47
C SER A 35 7.82 1.65 -24.94
N ASP A 36 8.07 2.81 -24.35
CA ASP A 36 9.22 3.66 -24.67
C ASP A 36 10.55 2.94 -24.42
N ALA A 37 10.63 2.10 -23.37
CA ALA A 37 11.80 1.29 -23.06
C ALA A 37 12.09 0.25 -24.16
N PHE A 38 11.07 -0.46 -24.64
CA PHE A 38 11.20 -1.43 -25.73
C PHE A 38 11.58 -0.76 -27.05
N GLU A 39 10.92 0.34 -27.40
CA GLU A 39 11.23 1.12 -28.61
C GLU A 39 12.67 1.66 -28.57
N SER A 40 13.08 2.20 -27.42
CA SER A 40 14.45 2.69 -27.19
C SER A 40 15.50 1.58 -27.28
N ALA A 41 15.17 0.38 -26.79
CA ALA A 41 16.04 -0.79 -26.81
C ALA A 41 16.22 -1.39 -28.21
N MET A 42 15.23 -1.21 -29.09
CA MET A 42 15.26 -1.64 -30.50
C MET A 42 16.17 -0.78 -31.38
N THR A 43 16.59 0.40 -30.93
CA THR A 43 17.43 1.28 -31.73
C THR A 43 18.75 0.58 -32.09
N PRO A 44 19.13 0.48 -33.39
CA PRO A 44 20.28 -0.32 -33.84
C PRO A 44 21.63 0.09 -33.23
N THR A 45 21.75 1.34 -32.81
CA THR A 45 22.99 1.90 -32.22
C THR A 45 23.14 1.60 -30.73
N GLN A 46 22.19 0.92 -30.09
CA GLN A 46 22.29 0.63 -28.66
C GLN A 46 23.30 -0.46 -28.34
N THR A 47 24.11 -0.18 -27.33
CA THR A 47 25.04 -1.17 -26.77
C THR A 47 24.28 -2.24 -25.99
N PRO A 48 24.80 -3.48 -25.91
CA PRO A 48 24.19 -4.54 -25.11
C PRO A 48 23.96 -4.16 -23.64
N ALA A 49 24.91 -3.44 -23.03
CA ALA A 49 24.79 -2.98 -21.65
C ALA A 49 23.62 -1.99 -21.47
N LYS A 50 23.46 -1.04 -22.40
CA LYS A 50 22.36 -0.07 -22.36
C LYS A 50 21.02 -0.73 -22.62
N ARG A 51 20.96 -1.72 -23.53
CA ARG A 51 19.77 -2.52 -23.79
C ARG A 51 19.30 -3.28 -22.56
N LYS A 52 20.20 -3.99 -21.87
CA LYS A 52 19.89 -4.69 -20.62
C LYS A 52 19.35 -3.74 -19.55
N ARG A 53 19.94 -2.56 -19.42
CA ARG A 53 19.43 -1.52 -18.50
C ARG A 53 18.05 -1.03 -18.91
N LEU A 54 17.83 -0.78 -20.21
CA LEU A 54 16.55 -0.30 -20.74
C LEU A 54 15.43 -1.32 -20.52
N LEU A 55 15.74 -2.61 -20.54
CA LEU A 55 14.77 -3.69 -20.41
C LEU A 55 14.78 -4.35 -19.02
N HIS A 56 15.34 -3.67 -18.03
CA HIS A 56 15.24 -4.09 -16.64
C HIS A 56 14.20 -3.24 -15.92
N PHE A 57 13.16 -3.91 -15.44
CA PHE A 57 12.01 -3.33 -14.75
C PHE A 57 12.08 -3.70 -13.26
N VAL A 58 11.98 -2.70 -12.39
CA VAL A 58 12.06 -2.90 -10.93
C VAL A 58 10.71 -2.55 -10.31
N VAL A 59 10.15 -3.47 -9.55
CA VAL A 59 8.94 -3.28 -8.76
C VAL A 59 9.34 -3.25 -7.29
N VAL A 60 8.93 -2.23 -6.55
CA VAL A 60 9.27 -2.05 -5.13
C VAL A 60 8.03 -2.27 -4.28
N GLY A 61 8.11 -3.24 -3.38
CA GLY A 61 7.03 -3.67 -2.49
C GLY A 61 6.48 -5.04 -2.85
N GLY A 62 6.78 -6.04 -2.04
CA GLY A 62 6.24 -7.41 -2.12
C GLY A 62 4.86 -7.58 -1.49
N GLY A 63 4.10 -6.51 -1.28
CA GLY A 63 2.67 -6.59 -0.95
C GLY A 63 1.83 -7.07 -2.14
N PRO A 64 0.51 -7.30 -1.95
CA PRO A 64 -0.37 -7.79 -3.03
C PRO A 64 -0.26 -6.99 -4.33
N THR A 65 -0.28 -5.65 -4.25
CA THR A 65 -0.20 -4.77 -5.42
C THR A 65 1.09 -4.94 -6.22
N GLY A 66 2.25 -5.01 -5.56
CA GLY A 66 3.52 -5.14 -6.27
C GLY A 66 3.75 -6.55 -6.81
N VAL A 67 3.27 -7.57 -6.10
CA VAL A 67 3.28 -8.96 -6.58
C VAL A 67 2.40 -9.13 -7.81
N GLU A 68 1.14 -8.68 -7.75
CA GLU A 68 0.22 -8.73 -8.89
C GLU A 68 0.78 -7.96 -10.09
N PHE A 69 1.29 -6.74 -9.88
CA PHE A 69 1.88 -5.96 -10.96
C PHE A 69 3.11 -6.64 -11.59
N ALA A 70 3.99 -7.25 -10.79
CA ALA A 70 5.15 -7.96 -11.32
C ALA A 70 4.75 -9.18 -12.15
N ALA A 71 3.71 -9.91 -11.73
CA ALA A 71 3.17 -11.04 -12.48
C ALA A 71 2.55 -10.59 -13.80
N GLU A 72 1.68 -9.58 -13.77
CA GLU A 72 1.03 -9.02 -14.97
C GLU A 72 2.06 -8.43 -15.95
N LEU A 73 3.15 -7.84 -15.45
CA LEU A 73 4.25 -7.37 -16.29
C LEU A 73 4.98 -8.54 -16.97
N ALA A 74 5.20 -9.65 -16.26
CA ALA A 74 5.80 -10.83 -16.84
C ALA A 74 4.90 -11.47 -17.91
N ASP A 75 3.59 -11.50 -17.68
CA ASP A 75 2.59 -11.97 -18.63
C ASP A 75 2.56 -11.07 -19.88
N LEU A 76 2.47 -9.75 -19.70
CA LEU A 76 2.57 -8.78 -20.80
C LEU A 76 3.85 -8.98 -21.64
N VAL A 77 4.99 -9.21 -20.98
CA VAL A 77 6.27 -9.44 -21.67
C VAL A 77 6.24 -10.72 -22.50
N ARG A 78 5.75 -11.81 -21.91
CA ARG A 78 5.83 -13.16 -22.48
C ARG A 78 4.74 -13.45 -23.52
N GLU A 79 3.56 -12.87 -23.35
CA GLU A 79 2.40 -13.11 -24.21
C GLU A 79 2.33 -12.08 -25.34
N ASP A 80 2.39 -10.79 -25.01
CA ASP A 80 2.19 -9.72 -25.99
C ASP A 80 3.51 -9.23 -26.59
N LEU A 81 4.46 -8.79 -25.75
CA LEU A 81 5.69 -8.15 -26.24
C LEU A 81 6.63 -9.15 -26.91
N GLN A 82 6.55 -10.43 -26.54
CA GLN A 82 7.24 -11.54 -27.22
C GLN A 82 6.90 -11.59 -28.72
N ILE A 83 5.66 -11.27 -29.10
CA ILE A 83 5.22 -11.30 -30.51
C ILE A 83 5.93 -10.21 -31.32
N TYR A 84 6.07 -9.01 -30.74
CA TYR A 84 6.63 -7.85 -31.42
C TYR A 84 8.17 -7.74 -31.29
N PHE A 85 8.73 -8.20 -30.16
CA PHE A 85 10.13 -8.03 -29.80
C PHE A 85 10.81 -9.34 -29.34
N PRO A 86 10.69 -10.46 -30.09
CA PRO A 86 11.07 -11.79 -29.61
C PRO A 86 12.55 -11.90 -29.20
N ARG A 87 13.44 -11.21 -29.92
CA ARG A 87 14.88 -11.21 -29.61
C ARG A 87 15.21 -10.46 -28.33
N LEU A 88 14.50 -9.36 -28.04
CA LEU A 88 14.72 -8.58 -26.83
C LEU A 88 14.19 -9.33 -25.61
N VAL A 89 12.97 -9.86 -25.70
CA VAL A 89 12.34 -10.60 -24.60
C VAL A 89 13.19 -11.83 -24.22
N ALA A 90 13.67 -12.59 -25.20
CA ALA A 90 14.44 -13.80 -24.92
C ALA A 90 15.81 -13.56 -24.25
N ASN A 91 16.42 -12.39 -24.39
CA ASN A 91 17.83 -12.19 -24.02
C ASN A 91 18.10 -11.05 -23.03
N ASP A 92 17.26 -10.03 -23.02
CA ASP A 92 17.59 -8.75 -22.40
C ASP A 92 16.59 -8.30 -21.33
N VAL A 93 15.34 -8.82 -21.34
CA VAL A 93 14.32 -8.43 -20.37
C VAL A 93 14.59 -9.06 -19.00
N LYS A 94 14.50 -8.23 -17.96
CA LYS A 94 14.56 -8.63 -16.56
C LYS A 94 13.47 -7.94 -15.77
N ILE A 95 12.88 -8.65 -14.83
CA ILE A 95 11.92 -8.10 -13.86
C ILE A 95 12.45 -8.43 -12.47
N ALA A 96 12.59 -7.42 -11.62
CA ALA A 96 13.00 -7.59 -10.24
C ALA A 96 11.91 -7.06 -9.30
N LEU A 97 11.56 -7.83 -8.26
CA LEU A 97 10.68 -7.43 -7.18
C LEU A 97 11.50 -7.25 -5.90
N ILE A 98 11.53 -6.04 -5.35
CA ILE A 98 12.28 -5.71 -4.13
C ILE A 98 11.32 -5.63 -2.94
N GLU A 99 11.62 -6.39 -1.88
CA GLU A 99 10.88 -6.39 -0.61
C GLU A 99 11.84 -6.20 0.56
N ALA A 100 11.46 -5.31 1.49
CA ALA A 100 12.24 -4.97 2.68
C ALA A 100 12.13 -6.05 3.78
N LEU A 101 11.01 -6.76 3.81
CA LEU A 101 10.76 -7.90 4.70
C LEU A 101 11.42 -9.18 4.17
N ASP A 102 11.38 -10.22 4.99
CA ASP A 102 11.97 -11.53 4.71
C ASP A 102 11.09 -12.46 3.88
N HIS A 103 9.88 -12.03 3.51
CA HIS A 103 8.97 -12.74 2.63
C HIS A 103 7.99 -11.76 1.95
N ILE A 104 7.49 -12.14 0.78
CA ILE A 104 6.42 -11.41 0.07
C ILE A 104 5.04 -11.81 0.59
N LEU A 105 4.02 -11.00 0.29
CA LEU A 105 2.64 -11.22 0.73
C LEU A 105 2.51 -11.45 2.25
N SER A 106 3.22 -10.65 3.06
CA SER A 106 3.33 -10.85 4.52
C SER A 106 2.02 -10.80 5.33
N MET A 107 0.91 -10.40 4.69
CA MET A 107 -0.44 -10.51 5.26
C MET A 107 -1.08 -11.89 5.07
N ARG A 108 -0.40 -12.83 4.41
CA ARG A 108 -0.87 -14.17 4.09
C ARG A 108 -0.01 -15.21 4.80
N ASP A 109 -0.52 -16.44 4.83
CA ASP A 109 0.24 -17.57 5.36
C ASP A 109 1.52 -17.80 4.58
N LYS A 110 2.60 -18.14 5.30
CA LYS A 110 3.93 -18.37 4.72
C LYS A 110 3.93 -19.37 3.54
N GLN A 111 3.03 -20.35 3.56
CA GLN A 111 2.89 -21.31 2.46
C GLN A 111 2.54 -20.64 1.13
N ILE A 112 1.74 -19.56 1.15
CA ILE A 112 1.39 -18.79 -0.03
C ILE A 112 2.61 -18.01 -0.52
N SER A 113 3.34 -17.35 0.39
CA SER A 113 4.59 -16.65 0.06
C SER A 113 5.60 -17.60 -0.60
N ASP A 114 5.88 -18.75 0.02
CA ASP A 114 6.82 -19.76 -0.49
C ASP A 114 6.38 -20.33 -1.86
N TYR A 115 5.07 -20.45 -2.10
CA TYR A 115 4.54 -20.86 -3.40
C TYR A 115 4.76 -19.77 -4.45
N THR A 116 4.41 -18.52 -4.14
CA THR A 116 4.55 -17.39 -5.05
C THR A 116 6.02 -17.15 -5.42
N GLU A 117 6.94 -17.25 -4.46
CA GLU A 117 8.39 -17.14 -4.73
C GLU A 117 8.88 -18.20 -5.71
N ARG A 118 8.50 -19.46 -5.52
CA ARG A 118 8.83 -20.56 -6.44
C ARG A 118 8.17 -20.38 -7.81
N HIS A 119 7.00 -19.77 -7.86
CA HIS A 119 6.36 -19.43 -9.13
C HIS A 119 7.11 -18.30 -9.84
N PHE A 120 7.47 -17.24 -9.14
CA PHE A 120 8.19 -16.08 -9.68
C PHE A 120 9.57 -16.46 -10.22
N HIS A 121 10.28 -17.34 -9.51
CA HIS A 121 11.54 -17.88 -10.00
C HIS A 121 11.36 -18.66 -11.32
N ARG A 122 10.24 -19.36 -11.52
CA ARG A 122 9.96 -20.06 -12.79
C ARG A 122 9.61 -19.11 -13.92
N GLU A 123 8.97 -17.99 -13.59
CA GLU A 123 8.64 -16.91 -14.53
C GLU A 123 9.80 -15.91 -14.73
N ASN A 124 11.00 -16.25 -14.24
CA ASN A 124 12.22 -15.43 -14.38
C ASN A 124 12.07 -14.01 -13.78
N ILE A 125 11.31 -13.91 -12.69
CA ILE A 125 11.20 -12.71 -11.85
C ILE A 125 12.17 -12.85 -10.68
N ASP A 126 13.15 -11.94 -10.59
CA ASP A 126 14.14 -11.91 -9.52
C ASP A 126 13.52 -11.29 -8.26
N VAL A 127 13.32 -12.06 -7.19
CA VAL A 127 12.76 -11.54 -5.93
C VAL A 127 13.89 -11.25 -4.93
N LEU A 128 14.09 -9.97 -4.59
CA LEU A 128 15.10 -9.49 -3.65
C LEU A 128 14.43 -9.15 -2.31
N MET A 129 14.43 -10.12 -1.38
CA MET A 129 13.96 -9.92 -0.01
C MET A 129 15.03 -9.29 0.88
N ASN A 130 14.62 -8.87 2.07
CA ASN A 130 15.48 -8.19 3.04
C ASN A 130 16.24 -7.02 2.42
N THR A 131 15.68 -6.38 1.39
CA THR A 131 16.38 -5.40 0.55
C THR A 131 15.63 -4.07 0.60
N PHE A 132 16.32 -3.05 1.07
CA PHE A 132 15.78 -1.70 1.20
C PHE A 132 16.22 -0.84 0.03
N VAL A 133 15.27 -0.14 -0.61
CA VAL A 133 15.61 0.93 -1.53
C VAL A 133 16.09 2.15 -0.72
N LYS A 134 17.24 2.70 -1.10
CA LYS A 134 17.86 3.87 -0.44
C LYS A 134 17.79 5.13 -1.27
N GLU A 135 17.80 4.99 -2.58
CA GLU A 135 17.71 6.10 -3.53
C GLU A 135 17.24 5.54 -4.87
N VAL A 136 16.42 6.30 -5.59
CA VAL A 136 16.11 6.02 -6.99
C VAL A 136 16.77 7.11 -7.81
N LYS A 137 17.59 6.74 -8.79
CA LYS A 137 18.19 7.67 -9.74
C LYS A 137 17.57 7.46 -11.11
N GLN A 138 17.86 8.37 -12.04
CA GLN A 138 17.31 8.33 -13.40
C GLN A 138 17.50 6.98 -14.13
N HIS A 139 18.55 6.23 -13.84
CA HIS A 139 18.94 5.02 -14.58
C HIS A 139 19.28 3.81 -13.69
N GLU A 140 19.06 3.92 -12.38
CA GLU A 140 19.38 2.88 -11.42
C GLU A 140 18.59 3.03 -10.11
N VAL A 141 18.38 1.92 -9.41
CA VAL A 141 17.91 1.91 -8.02
C VAL A 141 19.06 1.52 -7.12
N VAL A 142 19.33 2.33 -6.10
CA VAL A 142 20.31 2.01 -5.05
C VAL A 142 19.61 1.25 -3.94
N VAL A 143 20.13 0.08 -3.62
CA VAL A 143 19.56 -0.82 -2.62
C VAL A 143 20.60 -1.18 -1.55
N GLN A 144 20.11 -1.56 -0.38
CA GLN A 144 20.90 -2.07 0.73
C GLN A 144 20.27 -3.36 1.27
N LEU A 145 21.08 -4.41 1.41
CA LEU A 145 20.64 -5.63 2.08
C LEU A 145 20.59 -5.42 3.60
N LYS A 146 19.56 -5.93 4.26
CA LYS A 146 19.40 -5.88 5.71
C LYS A 146 20.63 -6.45 6.41
N GLY A 147 21.22 -5.68 7.32
CA GLY A 147 22.42 -6.09 8.05
C GLY A 147 23.73 -5.94 7.28
N SER A 148 23.71 -5.37 6.07
CA SER A 148 24.91 -4.98 5.32
C SER A 148 25.01 -3.46 5.23
N ASP A 149 26.22 -2.93 5.33
CA ASP A 149 26.52 -1.52 5.07
C ASP A 149 26.80 -1.24 3.58
N GLU A 150 26.91 -2.29 2.76
CA GLU A 150 27.17 -2.16 1.32
C GLU A 150 25.93 -1.70 0.56
N LEU A 151 26.09 -0.63 -0.23
CA LEU A 151 25.10 -0.17 -1.20
C LEU A 151 25.35 -0.84 -2.55
N LYS A 152 24.30 -1.39 -3.15
CA LYS A 152 24.33 -1.99 -4.49
C LYS A 152 23.47 -1.17 -5.43
N SER A 153 23.93 -1.02 -6.66
CA SER A 153 23.15 -0.37 -7.72
C SER A 153 22.54 -1.42 -8.64
N ILE A 154 21.26 -1.24 -8.95
CA ILE A 154 20.51 -2.05 -9.92
C ILE A 154 20.17 -1.14 -11.11
N PRO A 155 20.88 -1.25 -12.25
CA PRO A 155 20.56 -0.48 -13.44
C PRO A 155 19.21 -0.90 -14.02
N CYS A 156 18.32 0.07 -14.24
CA CYS A 156 16.97 -0.15 -14.75
C CYS A 156 16.45 1.06 -15.54
N SER A 157 15.29 0.92 -16.17
CA SER A 157 14.60 2.01 -16.88
C SER A 157 13.31 2.44 -16.21
N VAL A 158 12.55 1.48 -15.69
CA VAL A 158 11.26 1.72 -15.05
C VAL A 158 11.32 1.18 -13.63
N VAL A 159 10.97 2.04 -12.69
CA VAL A 159 10.82 1.70 -11.27
C VAL A 159 9.38 1.93 -10.90
N VAL A 160 8.68 0.89 -10.45
CA VAL A 160 7.30 0.98 -9.97
C VAL A 160 7.31 0.90 -8.46
N TRP A 161 6.91 1.98 -7.81
CA TRP A 161 6.79 2.09 -6.36
C TRP A 161 5.39 1.70 -5.90
N ALA A 162 5.25 0.45 -5.45
CA ALA A 162 3.98 -0.17 -5.06
C ALA A 162 3.87 -0.38 -3.53
N THR A 163 4.64 0.37 -2.74
CA THR A 163 4.67 0.24 -1.27
C THR A 163 4.44 1.57 -0.55
N GLY A 164 3.96 1.47 0.69
CA GLY A 164 3.81 2.61 1.57
C GLY A 164 2.62 3.51 1.22
N ILE A 165 1.74 3.70 2.20
CA ILE A 165 0.70 4.73 2.15
C ILE A 165 0.84 5.66 3.35
N LYS A 166 0.42 6.91 3.17
CA LYS A 166 0.34 7.89 4.26
C LYS A 166 -1.00 8.63 4.22
N PRO A 167 -1.45 9.20 5.35
CA PRO A 167 -2.63 10.07 5.37
C PRO A 167 -2.41 11.29 4.49
N ARG A 168 -3.46 11.73 3.79
CA ARG A 168 -3.42 12.96 2.98
C ARG A 168 -3.25 14.20 3.86
N ALA A 169 -2.76 15.28 3.27
CA ALA A 169 -2.63 16.59 3.93
C ALA A 169 -3.94 17.05 4.62
N LEU A 170 -5.10 16.85 3.98
CA LEU A 170 -6.40 17.18 4.59
C LEU A 170 -6.66 16.35 5.87
N THR A 171 -6.38 15.06 5.85
CA THR A 171 -6.54 14.16 7.00
C THR A 171 -5.63 14.59 8.15
N ASN A 172 -4.38 14.96 7.86
CA ASN A 172 -3.44 15.43 8.87
C ASN A 172 -3.88 16.77 9.47
N LYS A 173 -4.31 17.74 8.65
CA LYS A 173 -4.86 19.02 9.14
C LYS A 173 -6.07 18.83 10.05
N LEU A 174 -7.00 17.95 9.67
CA LEU A 174 -8.16 17.65 10.51
C LEU A 174 -7.75 17.00 11.83
N ARG A 175 -6.75 16.11 11.82
CA ARG A 175 -6.20 15.50 13.04
C ARG A 175 -5.57 16.54 13.96
N GLU A 176 -4.84 17.51 13.41
CA GLU A 176 -4.25 18.63 14.17
C GLU A 176 -5.31 19.51 14.82
N ILE A 177 -6.40 19.83 14.10
CA ILE A 177 -7.51 20.65 14.63
C ILE A 177 -8.25 19.92 15.75
N ILE A 178 -8.50 18.62 15.59
CA ILE A 178 -9.28 17.83 16.56
C ILE A 178 -8.45 17.52 17.82
N GLY A 179 -7.13 17.39 17.69
CA GLY A 179 -6.25 16.98 18.79
C GLY A 179 -5.82 15.51 18.67
N PHE A 180 -4.54 15.26 18.95
CA PHE A 180 -3.92 13.93 18.83
C PHE A 180 -4.31 12.96 19.95
N ASP A 181 -4.78 13.50 21.07
CA ASP A 181 -5.38 12.79 22.19
C ASP A 181 -6.71 12.14 21.79
N ILE A 182 -7.54 12.86 21.04
CA ILE A 182 -8.84 12.36 20.53
C ILE A 182 -8.66 11.48 19.29
N GLN A 183 -7.73 11.84 18.40
CA GLN A 183 -7.45 11.15 17.14
C GLN A 183 -6.08 10.46 17.18
N SER A 184 -5.97 9.43 18.02
CA SER A 184 -4.73 8.68 18.25
C SER A 184 -4.32 7.75 17.11
N ASN A 185 -5.24 7.41 16.20
CA ASN A 185 -4.93 6.57 15.04
C ASN A 185 -4.06 7.34 14.03
N ARG A 186 -2.87 6.82 13.78
CA ARG A 186 -1.90 7.43 12.87
C ARG A 186 -2.26 7.25 11.39
N MET A 187 -3.09 6.26 11.06
CA MET A 187 -3.41 5.84 9.69
C MET A 187 -4.68 6.49 9.13
N GLY A 188 -5.52 7.09 9.97
CA GLY A 188 -6.75 7.74 9.53
C GLY A 188 -7.54 8.35 10.69
N LEU A 189 -8.53 9.16 10.35
CA LEU A 189 -9.46 9.72 11.34
C LEU A 189 -10.39 8.61 11.81
N THR A 190 -10.39 8.37 13.11
CA THR A 190 -11.31 7.46 13.76
C THR A 190 -12.64 8.14 14.05
N TYR A 191 -13.73 7.42 13.78
CA TYR A 191 -15.09 7.82 14.17
C TYR A 191 -15.33 7.82 15.69
N ARG A 192 -14.30 7.42 16.47
CA ARG A 192 -14.35 7.27 17.93
C ARG A 192 -14.67 8.59 18.65
N SER A 193 -14.46 9.72 17.98
CA SER A 193 -14.89 11.04 18.45
C SER A 193 -16.41 11.16 18.58
N ILE A 194 -17.20 10.53 17.71
CA ILE A 194 -18.66 10.56 17.85
C ILE A 194 -19.11 9.66 19.01
N PHE A 195 -18.58 8.44 19.13
CA PHE A 195 -18.99 7.56 20.23
C PHE A 195 -18.59 8.13 21.60
N THR A 196 -17.43 8.77 21.71
CA THR A 196 -16.97 9.41 22.96
C THR A 196 -17.81 10.65 23.31
N LEU A 197 -18.08 11.53 22.34
CA LEU A 197 -18.95 12.69 22.55
C LEU A 197 -20.39 12.28 22.87
N LEU A 198 -20.91 11.26 22.18
CA LEU A 198 -22.22 10.68 22.45
C LEU A 198 -22.24 10.03 23.84
N PHE A 199 -21.17 9.32 24.24
CA PHE A 199 -21.03 8.68 25.53
C PHE A 199 -21.04 9.72 26.67
N GLU A 200 -20.25 10.78 26.55
CA GLU A 200 -20.22 11.89 27.52
C GLU A 200 -21.58 12.60 27.63
N GLU A 201 -22.33 12.71 26.52
CA GLU A 201 -23.68 13.31 26.51
C GLU A 201 -24.76 12.36 27.06
N ALA A 202 -24.54 11.05 27.01
CA ALA A 202 -25.47 10.04 27.53
C ALA A 202 -25.19 9.61 28.96
N ASP A 203 -23.94 9.71 29.44
CA ASP A 203 -23.57 9.52 30.84
C ASP A 203 -23.95 10.76 31.68
N THR A 204 -25.25 11.05 31.70
CA THR A 204 -25.83 12.16 32.47
C THR A 204 -25.54 12.06 33.97
N GLU A 205 -25.23 10.85 34.44
CA GLU A 205 -24.93 10.55 35.84
C GLU A 205 -23.42 10.56 36.16
N ARG A 206 -22.55 10.78 35.15
CA ARG A 206 -21.08 10.82 35.28
C ARG A 206 -20.50 9.58 35.97
N ARG A 207 -21.07 8.42 35.70
CA ARG A 207 -20.62 7.13 36.26
C ARG A 207 -19.44 6.53 35.49
N GLY A 208 -19.13 7.04 34.31
CA GLY A 208 -18.11 6.50 33.41
C GLY A 208 -18.53 5.21 32.70
N THR A 209 -19.81 4.84 32.81
CA THR A 209 -20.38 3.59 32.32
C THR A 209 -21.74 3.82 31.69
N LEU A 210 -22.02 3.18 30.56
CA LEU A 210 -23.28 3.26 29.83
C LEU A 210 -23.92 1.89 29.68
N ASP A 211 -25.13 1.72 30.20
CA ASP A 211 -25.90 0.50 29.98
C ASP A 211 -26.57 0.48 28.59
N LEU A 212 -27.12 -0.68 28.21
CA LEU A 212 -27.77 -0.87 26.91
C LEU A 212 -28.97 0.06 26.67
N GLN A 213 -29.74 0.39 27.71
CA GLN A 213 -30.91 1.27 27.56
C GLN A 213 -30.48 2.71 27.30
N GLN A 214 -29.50 3.19 28.07
CA GLN A 214 -28.93 4.52 27.89
C GLN A 214 -28.23 4.65 26.53
N PHE A 215 -27.51 3.60 26.10
CA PHE A 215 -26.92 3.52 24.76
C PHE A 215 -27.99 3.56 23.64
N ARG A 216 -29.09 2.83 23.80
CA ARG A 216 -30.22 2.85 22.86
C ARG A 216 -30.84 4.24 22.75
N ALA A 217 -31.19 4.85 23.87
CA ALA A 217 -31.81 6.17 23.91
C ALA A 217 -30.92 7.26 23.30
N LEU A 218 -29.59 7.13 23.46
CA LEU A 218 -28.61 8.01 22.84
C LEU A 218 -28.59 7.89 21.32
N VAL A 219 -28.48 6.66 20.81
CA VAL A 219 -28.47 6.39 19.36
C VAL A 219 -29.75 6.94 18.74
N GLU A 220 -30.92 6.63 19.30
CA GLU A 220 -32.22 7.07 18.79
C GLU A 220 -32.34 8.60 18.73
N ARG A 221 -31.93 9.30 19.79
CA ARG A 221 -31.97 10.78 19.86
C ARG A 221 -31.05 11.45 18.84
N LYS A 222 -29.95 10.80 18.49
CA LYS A 222 -28.88 11.38 17.65
C LYS A 222 -28.96 10.94 16.20
N ILE A 223 -29.88 10.04 15.82
CA ILE A 223 -30.13 9.68 14.41
C ILE A 223 -30.47 10.90 13.56
N THR A 224 -31.22 11.87 14.09
CA THR A 224 -31.59 13.09 13.35
C THR A 224 -30.38 13.99 13.06
N GLU A 225 -29.41 14.04 13.96
CA GLU A 225 -28.18 14.83 13.82
C GLU A 225 -27.09 14.05 13.05
N PHE A 226 -27.09 12.73 13.18
CA PHE A 226 -26.10 11.79 12.62
C PHE A 226 -26.81 10.60 11.93
N PRO A 227 -27.32 10.77 10.69
CA PRO A 227 -28.12 9.75 9.99
C PRO A 227 -27.44 8.38 9.82
N GLN A 228 -26.10 8.33 9.79
CA GLN A 228 -25.31 7.10 9.77
C GLN A 228 -25.56 6.17 10.96
N LEU A 229 -26.11 6.67 12.07
CA LEU A 229 -26.48 5.87 13.24
C LEU A 229 -27.72 4.99 12.99
N GLU A 230 -28.48 5.20 11.92
CA GLU A 230 -29.65 4.39 11.57
C GLU A 230 -29.29 2.91 11.34
N ILE A 231 -28.09 2.64 10.82
CA ILE A 231 -27.56 1.28 10.63
C ILE A 231 -27.32 0.62 11.99
N ILE A 232 -26.78 1.36 12.95
CA ILE A 232 -26.50 0.89 14.31
C ILE A 232 -27.82 0.66 15.06
N SER A 233 -28.80 1.54 14.88
CA SER A 233 -30.15 1.41 15.48
C SER A 233 -30.83 0.09 15.10
N LYS A 234 -30.72 -0.35 13.84
CA LYS A 234 -31.29 -1.62 13.36
C LYS A 234 -30.60 -2.87 13.94
N SER A 235 -29.45 -2.73 14.59
CA SER A 235 -28.69 -3.86 15.17
C SER A 235 -28.05 -3.47 16.50
N ILE A 236 -28.79 -2.74 17.32
CA ILE A 236 -28.22 -2.03 18.46
C ILE A 236 -27.72 -2.95 19.58
N GLU A 237 -28.40 -4.08 19.79
CA GLU A 237 -28.00 -5.09 20.77
C GLU A 237 -26.68 -5.75 20.37
N LYS A 238 -26.54 -6.13 19.10
CA LYS A 238 -25.30 -6.67 18.56
C LYS A 238 -24.16 -5.66 18.59
N ALA A 239 -24.43 -4.40 18.26
CA ALA A 239 -23.44 -3.33 18.32
C ALA A 239 -22.98 -3.05 19.76
N PHE A 240 -23.88 -3.17 20.74
CA PHE A 240 -23.56 -3.07 22.16
C PHE A 240 -22.70 -4.26 22.61
N GLU A 241 -23.07 -5.50 22.26
CA GLU A 241 -22.29 -6.69 22.58
C GLU A 241 -20.88 -6.67 21.97
N GLU A 242 -20.72 -6.16 20.75
CA GLU A 242 -19.40 -5.99 20.11
C GLU A 242 -18.54 -4.93 20.81
N ALA A 243 -19.17 -3.92 21.43
CA ALA A 243 -18.51 -2.86 22.17
C ALA A 243 -18.21 -3.25 23.65
N ASP A 244 -19.07 -4.06 24.27
CA ASP A 244 -18.94 -4.63 25.62
C ASP A 244 -17.96 -5.82 25.64
N LYS A 245 -16.69 -5.54 25.34
CA LYS A 245 -15.65 -6.57 25.18
C LYS A 245 -15.36 -7.35 26.47
N ASP A 246 -15.60 -6.74 27.63
CA ASP A 246 -15.41 -7.35 28.94
C ASP A 246 -16.67 -8.07 29.46
N LYS A 247 -17.79 -7.97 28.72
CA LYS A 247 -19.10 -8.54 29.07
C LYS A 247 -19.59 -8.06 30.45
N SER A 248 -19.24 -6.84 30.81
CA SER A 248 -19.65 -6.23 32.07
C SER A 248 -21.12 -5.83 32.08
N GLY A 249 -21.78 -5.84 30.92
CA GLY A 249 -23.14 -5.32 30.74
C GLY A 249 -23.17 -3.79 30.65
N THR A 250 -22.00 -3.14 30.63
CA THR A 250 -21.85 -1.70 30.54
C THR A 250 -20.71 -1.33 29.61
N LEU A 251 -20.89 -0.31 28.79
CA LEU A 251 -19.80 0.27 28.01
C LEU A 251 -19.03 1.22 28.89
N THR A 252 -17.71 1.09 28.95
CA THR A 252 -16.83 2.04 29.64
C THR A 252 -16.04 2.86 28.63
N LEU A 253 -15.82 4.14 28.94
CA LEU A 253 -14.86 4.97 28.22
C LEU A 253 -13.43 4.52 28.60
N ALA A 254 -12.81 3.71 27.74
CA ALA A 254 -11.39 3.37 27.81
C ALA A 254 -10.59 4.01 26.68
#